data_AF-A0A0R0HSN1-F1
#
_entry.id   AF-A0A0R0HSN1-F1
#
_cell.length_a   1.000
_cell.length_b   1.000
_cell.length_c   1.000
_cell.angle_alpha   90.00
_cell.angle_beta   90.00
_cell.angle_gamma   90.00
#
_symmetry.space_group_name_H-M   'P 1'
#
loop_
_entity.id
_entity.type
_entity.pdbx_description
1 polymer ?
#
loop_
_entity_poly.entity_id
_entity_poly.type
_entity_poly.pdbx_seq_one_letter_code
_entity_poly.pdbx_strand_id
1 'polypeptide(L)' 'MYFEDNAGVIVNPKGEMKGSATTGPIRKECADLWPRIASAANAIF' A
#
# COMPACT_ATOMS: atom_id res chain seq x y z
N MET A 1 -7.50 5.86 14.16
CA MET A 1 -7.89 4.68 13.36
C MET A 1 -6.80 3.62 13.52
N TYR A 2 -7.19 2.36 13.75
CA TYR A 2 -6.28 1.22 13.87
C TYR A 2 -6.73 0.12 12.90
N PHE A 3 -5.78 -0.64 12.37
CA PHE A 3 -6.05 -1.81 11.51
C PHE A 3 -5.97 -3.07 12.38
N GLU A 4 -6.60 -4.15 11.91
CA GLU A 4 -6.64 -5.43 12.62
C GLU A 4 -5.26 -6.09 12.66
N ASP A 5 -4.48 -5.92 11.60
CA ASP A 5 -3.20 -6.56 11.38
C ASP A 5 -2.09 -5.56 11.00
N ASN A 6 -0.85 -6.07 11.07
CA ASN A 6 0.31 -5.37 10.53
C ASN A 6 0.66 -5.98 9.18
N ALA A 7 0.59 -5.17 8.12
CA ALA A 7 0.88 -5.59 6.76
C ALA A 7 2.02 -4.77 6.14
N GLY A 8 2.70 -5.35 5.15
CA GLY A 8 3.75 -4.69 4.39
C GLY A 8 3.80 -5.19 2.95
N VAL A 9 4.33 -4.37 2.05
CA VAL A 9 4.54 -4.71 0.64
C VAL A 9 6.02 -4.61 0.29
N ILE A 10 6.48 -5.52 -0.58
CA ILE A 10 7.86 -5.50 -1.06
C ILE A 10 7.95 -4.50 -2.22
N VAL A 11 8.89 -3.56 -2.10
CA VAL A 11 9.23 -2.58 -3.14
C VAL A 11 10.69 -2.72 -3.56
N ASN A 12 11.00 -2.33 -4.79
CA ASN A 12 12.38 -2.15 -5.22
C ASN A 12 12.94 -0.77 -4.75
N PRO A 13 14.25 -0.51 -4.87
CA PRO A 13 14.83 0.80 -4.49
C PRO A 13 14.28 2.01 -5.27
N LYS A 14 13.52 1.80 -6.35
CA LYS A 14 12.82 2.87 -7.10
C LYS A 14 11.40 3.13 -6.59
N GLY A 15 10.94 2.41 -5.57
CA GLY A 15 9.59 2.53 -5.02
C GLY A 15 8.51 1.80 -5.84
N GLU A 16 8.91 0.87 -6.72
CA GLU A 16 7.98 0.09 -7.51
C GLU A 16 7.62 -1.19 -6.75
N MET A 17 6.32 -1.46 -6.62
CA MET A 17 5.82 -2.66 -5.96
C MET A 17 6.21 -3.91 -6.76
N LYS A 18 6.70 -4.94 -6.06
CA LYS A 18 7.05 -6.23 -6.67
C LYS A 18 5.82 -7.05 -7.06
N GLY A 19 4.73 -6.91 -6.31
CA GLY A 19 3.43 -7.55 -6.58
C GLY A 19 2.56 -6.74 -7.55
N SER A 20 1.36 -7.27 -7.85
CA SER A 20 0.39 -6.64 -8.76
C SER A 20 -0.76 -5.92 -8.05
N ALA A 21 -1.15 -6.36 -6.86
CA ALA A 21 -2.25 -5.79 -6.07
C ALA A 21 -2.00 -5.98 -4.56
N THR A 22 -2.57 -5.10 -3.73
CA THR A 22 -2.57 -5.30 -2.28
C THR A 22 -3.80 -6.09 -1.83
N THR A 23 -3.64 -6.94 -0.83
CA THR A 23 -4.78 -7.56 -0.13
C THR A 23 -5.13 -6.68 1.06
N GLY A 24 -6.39 -6.21 1.11
CA GLY A 24 -6.85 -5.30 2.15
C GLY A 24 -6.57 -3.82 1.85
N PRO A 25 -7.11 -2.94 2.71
CA PRO A 25 -6.96 -1.50 2.59
C PRO A 25 -5.56 -0.99 2.98
N ILE A 26 -5.20 0.18 2.48
CA ILE A 26 -3.99 0.91 2.92
C ILE A 26 -4.37 2.21 3.65
N ARG A 27 -3.46 2.72 4.49
CA ARG A 27 -3.60 4.04 5.09
C ARG A 27 -3.37 5.15 4.08
N LYS A 28 -4.05 6.28 4.28
CA LYS A 28 -3.85 7.52 3.54
C LYS A 28 -2.40 8.00 3.58
N GLU A 29 -1.73 7.91 4.72
CA GLU A 29 -0.30 8.24 4.86
C GLU A 29 0.59 7.40 3.91
N CYS A 30 0.25 6.12 3.71
CA CYS A 30 0.94 5.26 2.75
C CYS A 30 0.59 5.65 1.30
N ALA A 31 -0.69 5.93 1.03
CA ALA A 31 -1.15 6.33 -0.29
C ALA A 31 -0.52 7.65 -0.77
N ASP A 32 -0.36 8.61 0.14
CA ASP A 32 0.21 9.93 -0.15
C ASP A 32 1.71 9.86 -0.48
N LEU A 33 2.44 8.94 0.17
CA LEU A 33 3.87 8.75 -0.05
C LEU A 33 4.19 7.82 -1.23
N TRP A 34 3.32 6.84 -1.50
CA TRP A 34 3.58 5.77 -2.47
C TRP A 34 2.47 5.67 -3.52
N PRO A 35 2.47 6.55 -4.55
CA PRO A 35 1.39 6.62 -5.54
C PRO A 35 1.14 5.32 -6.29
N ARG A 36 2.21 4.53 -6.53
CA ARG A 36 2.10 3.23 -7.20
C ARG A 36 1.42 2.16 -6.34
N ILE A 37 1.61 2.22 -5.02
CA ILE A 37 0.92 1.34 -4.07
C ILE A 37 -0.53 1.78 -3.94
N ALA A 38 -0.78 3.09 -3.88
CA ALA A 38 -2.13 3.66 -3.88
C ALA A 38 -2.96 3.20 -5.08
N SER A 39 -2.36 3.21 -6.28
CA SER A 39 -3.02 2.76 -7.50
C SER A 39 -3.37 1.26 -7.51
N ALA A 40 -2.75 0.45 -6.66
CA ALA A 40 -2.95 -1.00 -6.61
C ALA A 40 -3.78 -1.44 -5.39
N ALA A 41 -4.22 -0.48 -4.57
CA ALA A 41 -5.02 -0.74 -3.38
C ALA A 41 -6.52 -0.73 -3.69
N ASN A 42 -7.25 -1.64 -3.06
CA ASN A 42 -8.70 -1.74 -3.22
C ASN A 42 -9.48 -0.69 -2.41
N ALA A 43 -8.88 -0.17 -1.34
CA ALA A 43 -9.46 0.87 -0.50
C ALA A 43 -8.35 1.65 0.23
N ILE A 44 -8.62 2.93 0.49
CA ILE A 44 -7.71 3.85 1.18
C ILE A 44 -8.49 4.51 2.32
N PHE A 45 -7.94 4.49 3.54
CA PHE A 45 -8.53 5.10 4.73
C PHE A 45 -7.59 6.10 5.41
#